data_AF-A0A8T2T2H8-F1
#
_entry.id   AF-A0A8T2T2H8-F1
#
_cell.length_a   1.000
_cell.length_b   1.000
_cell.length_c   1.000
_cell.angle_alpha   90.00
_cell.angle_beta   90.00
_cell.angle_gamma   90.00
#
_symmetry.space_group_name_H-M   'P 1'
#
loop_
_entity.id
_entity.type
_entity.pdbx_description
1 polymer ?
#
loop_
_entity_poly.entity_id
_entity_poly.type
_entity_poly.pdbx_seq_one_letter_code
_entity_poly.pdbx_strand_id
1 'polypeptide(L)'
;MNERLGKVVMAEGNLFRTPSFKGETIAETALECVFGYIDGAEDRGSISLVCRKWYVVDRFTRRQLTVSCCYTVSPSRLTQRFPALQTLKIKGKPRATMFHLVPDNWGGYAGPWIFEISVNCKCLHSLYLRRMIVTDDDLSVLAEERGHMMQTLRLDRCSGFSTAGLHVITKSCRWIQIR
;
A
#
# COMPACT_ATOMS: atom_id res chain seq x y z
N MET A 1 50.55 -9.51 -52.93
CA MET A 1 49.31 -9.40 -53.73
C MET A 1 48.54 -10.70 -53.52
N ASN A 2 47.53 -10.68 -52.63
CA ASN A 2 46.08 -10.82 -52.92
C ASN A 2 45.77 -12.14 -53.68
N GLU A 3 44.92 -13.08 -53.24
CA GLU A 3 43.52 -13.06 -52.73
C GLU A 3 43.27 -14.30 -51.80
N ARG A 4 42.52 -14.28 -50.67
CA ARG A 4 41.04 -14.44 -50.47
C ARG A 4 40.40 -15.54 -51.34
N LEU A 5 39.57 -16.52 -50.93
CA LEU A 5 38.67 -16.85 -49.81
C LEU A 5 38.60 -18.41 -49.71
N GLY A 6 38.07 -19.13 -48.72
CA GLY A 6 37.34 -18.85 -47.48
C GLY A 6 36.79 -20.19 -46.95
N LYS A 7 36.76 -20.39 -45.63
CA LYS A 7 35.83 -21.33 -44.99
C LYS A 7 35.29 -20.67 -43.73
N VAL A 8 33.99 -20.44 -43.75
CA VAL A 8 33.16 -20.06 -42.61
C VAL A 8 33.14 -21.25 -41.66
N VAL A 9 33.52 -21.03 -40.40
CA VAL A 9 33.11 -21.90 -39.29
C VAL A 9 32.57 -20.99 -38.20
N MET A 10 31.26 -21.08 -38.00
CA MET A 10 30.54 -20.43 -36.91
C MET A 10 30.94 -21.10 -35.60
N ALA A 11 31.64 -20.39 -34.72
CA ALA A 11 31.88 -20.84 -33.35
C ALA A 11 30.78 -20.24 -32.46
N GLU A 12 29.82 -21.08 -32.06
CA GLU A 12 28.86 -20.78 -31.02
C GLU A 12 29.62 -20.61 -29.69
N GLY A 13 29.78 -19.36 -29.27
CA GLY A 13 30.33 -19.01 -27.97
C GLY A 13 29.35 -19.37 -26.87
N ASN A 14 29.41 -20.61 -26.39
CA ASN A 14 28.76 -21.03 -25.17
C ASN A 14 29.48 -20.36 -23.99
N LEU A 15 29.01 -19.17 -23.61
CA LEU A 15 29.38 -18.52 -22.34
C LEU A 15 28.78 -19.34 -21.20
N PHE A 16 29.48 -20.41 -20.82
CA PHE A 16 29.30 -21.02 -19.52
C PHE A 16 29.64 -19.95 -18.48
N ARG A 17 28.60 -19.30 -17.94
CA ARG A 17 28.72 -18.50 -16.72
C ARG A 17 29.27 -19.43 -15.64
N THR A 18 30.53 -19.25 -15.30
CA THR A 18 31.09 -19.79 -14.08
C THR A 18 30.20 -19.33 -12.91
N PRO A 19 29.84 -20.22 -11.96
CA PRO A 19 29.11 -19.80 -10.78
C PRO A 19 30.05 -18.92 -9.97
N SER A 20 29.87 -17.61 -10.09
CA SER A 20 30.44 -16.63 -9.19
C SER A 20 30.09 -17.03 -7.76
N PHE A 21 31.09 -16.99 -6.87
CA PHE A 21 31.02 -17.28 -5.44
C PHE A 21 29.59 -17.21 -4.90
N LYS A 22 29.06 -18.36 -4.42
CA LYS A 22 27.87 -18.41 -3.55
C LYS A 22 28.19 -17.69 -2.25
N GLY A 23 28.26 -16.36 -2.28
CA GLY A 23 28.09 -15.56 -1.07
C GLY A 23 26.73 -15.91 -0.52
N GLU A 24 26.67 -16.35 0.73
CA GLU A 24 25.44 -16.72 1.41
C GLU A 24 24.46 -15.54 1.33
N THR A 25 23.54 -15.61 0.35
CA THR A 25 22.47 -14.64 0.26
C THR A 25 21.60 -14.81 1.50
N ILE A 26 21.46 -13.74 2.29
CA ILE A 26 20.63 -13.71 3.51
C ILE A 26 19.30 -14.40 3.23
N ALA A 27 18.91 -15.37 4.07
CA ALA A 27 17.66 -16.11 3.93
C ALA A 27 16.45 -15.15 3.93
N GLU A 28 15.38 -15.50 3.22
CA GLU A 28 14.18 -14.64 3.17
C GLU A 28 13.57 -14.47 4.56
N THR A 29 13.53 -15.52 5.35
CA THR A 29 13.07 -15.48 6.75
C THR A 29 13.88 -14.51 7.61
N ALA A 30 15.21 -14.45 7.43
CA ALA A 30 16.06 -13.50 8.13
C ALA A 30 15.76 -12.06 7.68
N LEU A 31 15.55 -11.83 6.37
CA LEU A 31 15.11 -10.52 5.87
C LEU A 31 13.73 -10.14 6.41
N GLU A 32 12.78 -11.06 6.46
CA GLU A 32 11.45 -10.84 7.02
C GLU A 32 11.51 -10.42 8.48
N CYS A 33 12.35 -11.09 9.28
CA CYS A 33 12.59 -10.72 10.68
C CYS A 33 13.15 -9.30 10.77
N VAL A 34 14.22 -8.98 10.04
CA VAL A 34 14.85 -7.64 10.05
C VAL A 34 13.85 -6.57 9.61
N PHE A 35 13.13 -6.82 8.52
CA PHE A 35 12.16 -5.90 7.94
C PHE A 35 10.98 -5.66 8.88
N GLY A 36 10.65 -6.64 9.73
CA GLY A 36 9.62 -6.51 10.77
C GLY A 36 9.95 -5.51 11.87
N TYR A 37 11.21 -5.09 12.01
CA TYR A 37 11.64 -4.03 12.93
C TYR A 37 11.75 -2.65 12.26
N ILE A 38 11.48 -2.55 10.95
CA ILE A 38 11.65 -1.32 10.17
C ILE A 38 10.28 -0.87 9.66
N ASP A 39 9.67 0.09 10.35
CA ASP A 39 8.39 0.70 9.93
C ASP A 39 8.58 2.02 9.15
N GLY A 40 9.78 2.60 9.19
CA GLY A 40 10.11 3.88 8.55
C GLY A 40 9.80 3.90 7.06
N ALA A 41 9.00 4.86 6.60
CA ALA A 41 8.50 4.86 5.23
C ALA A 41 9.62 5.04 4.19
N GLU A 42 10.63 5.86 4.54
CA GLU A 42 11.81 6.17 3.72
C GLU A 42 12.76 4.97 3.66
N ASP A 43 13.08 4.37 4.81
CA ASP A 43 13.93 3.17 4.89
C ASP A 43 13.34 2.02 4.08
N ARG A 44 12.04 1.77 4.22
CA ARG A 44 11.32 0.76 3.42
C ARG A 44 11.31 1.09 1.94
N GLY A 45 11.28 2.37 1.59
CA GLY A 45 11.49 2.84 0.22
C GLY A 45 12.84 2.40 -0.33
N SER A 46 13.92 2.72 0.39
CA SER A 46 15.29 2.34 0.03
C SER A 46 15.50 0.82 -0.05
N ILE A 47 15.02 0.09 0.96
CA ILE A 47 15.07 -1.38 1.03
C ILE A 47 14.46 -2.02 -0.22
N SER A 48 13.29 -1.53 -0.64
CA SER A 48 12.57 -2.10 -1.78
C SER A 48 13.30 -1.95 -3.12
N LEU A 49 14.29 -1.05 -3.21
CA LEU A 49 15.04 -0.76 -4.43
C LEU A 49 16.38 -1.51 -4.53
N VAL A 50 16.82 -2.20 -3.47
CA VAL A 50 18.13 -2.87 -3.44
C VAL A 50 18.20 -4.00 -4.49
N CYS A 51 17.23 -4.90 -4.49
CA CYS A 51 17.14 -5.99 -5.46
C CYS A 51 15.72 -6.59 -5.50
N ARG A 52 15.46 -7.47 -6.48
CA ARG A 52 14.15 -8.15 -6.61
C ARG A 52 13.75 -8.95 -5.37
N LYS A 53 14.70 -9.60 -4.69
CA LYS A 53 14.44 -10.36 -3.46
C LYS A 53 13.92 -9.43 -2.36
N TRP A 54 14.61 -8.33 -2.11
CA TRP A 54 14.21 -7.35 -1.09
C TRP A 54 12.90 -6.65 -1.44
N TYR A 55 12.66 -6.37 -2.73
CA TYR A 55 11.39 -5.84 -3.23
C TYR A 55 10.20 -6.76 -2.93
N VAL A 56 10.41 -8.09 -3.02
CA VAL A 56 9.38 -9.10 -2.73
C VAL A 56 9.19 -9.26 -1.22
N VAL A 57 10.26 -9.34 -0.43
CA VAL A 57 10.15 -9.42 1.04
C VAL A 57 9.50 -8.14 1.59
N ASP A 58 9.83 -6.97 1.05
CA ASP A 58 9.18 -5.70 1.42
C ASP A 58 7.67 -5.74 1.17
N ARG A 59 7.26 -6.25 -0.01
CA ARG A 59 5.85 -6.42 -0.42
C ARG A 59 5.03 -7.12 0.67
N PHE A 60 5.55 -8.22 1.20
CA PHE A 60 4.82 -9.09 2.13
C PHE A 60 4.98 -8.71 3.60
N THR A 61 5.94 -7.84 3.94
CA THR A 61 6.20 -7.44 5.33
C THR A 61 5.77 -6.02 5.66
N ARG A 62 5.41 -5.20 4.65
CA ARG A 62 5.04 -3.80 4.90
C ARG A 62 3.63 -3.69 5.49
N ARG A 63 3.56 -3.28 6.75
CA ARG A 63 2.31 -3.23 7.54
C ARG A 63 1.65 -1.86 7.56
N GLN A 64 2.41 -0.78 7.34
CA GLN A 64 1.90 0.58 7.47
C GLN A 64 2.24 1.44 6.24
N LEU A 65 1.26 2.23 5.79
CA LEU A 65 1.42 3.15 4.66
C LEU A 65 0.69 4.47 4.87
N THR A 66 1.26 5.53 4.28
CA THR A 66 0.60 6.81 4.12
C THR A 66 0.56 7.20 2.65
N VAL A 67 -0.64 7.41 2.12
CA VAL A 67 -0.93 8.01 0.83
C VAL A 67 -1.16 9.50 1.05
N SER A 68 -0.18 10.32 0.65
CA SER A 68 -0.18 11.77 0.88
C SER A 68 -1.20 12.53 0.01
N CYS A 69 -1.64 11.92 -1.09
CA CYS A 69 -2.68 12.40 -1.99
C CYS A 69 -3.38 11.18 -2.61
N CYS A 70 -4.69 11.05 -2.41
CA CYS A 70 -5.48 9.88 -2.84
C CYS A 70 -5.53 9.67 -4.36
N TYR A 71 -5.03 10.62 -5.15
CA TYR A 71 -4.96 10.55 -6.61
C TYR A 71 -3.61 10.09 -7.15
N THR A 72 -2.61 9.85 -6.30
CA THR A 72 -1.25 9.48 -6.75
C THR A 72 -1.12 8.00 -7.13
N VAL A 73 -2.04 7.15 -6.67
CA VAL A 73 -2.02 5.71 -6.91
C VAL A 73 -3.44 5.17 -6.88
N SER A 74 -3.75 4.17 -7.72
CA SER A 74 -5.03 3.49 -7.63
C SER A 74 -5.09 2.61 -6.37
N PRO A 75 -6.27 2.45 -5.75
CA PRO A 75 -6.44 1.56 -4.61
C PRO A 75 -5.95 0.13 -4.92
N SER A 76 -6.34 -0.43 -6.06
CA SER A 76 -5.98 -1.78 -6.49
C SER A 76 -4.48 -2.02 -6.63
N ARG A 77 -3.74 -1.03 -7.13
CA ARG A 77 -2.28 -1.12 -7.25
C ARG A 77 -1.63 -1.15 -5.86
N LEU A 78 -2.18 -0.42 -4.90
CA LEU A 78 -1.67 -0.39 -3.52
C LEU A 78 -1.93 -1.72 -2.82
N THR A 79 -3.14 -2.28 -2.91
CA THR A 79 -3.51 -3.54 -2.25
C THR A 79 -2.76 -4.74 -2.85
N GLN A 80 -2.58 -4.76 -4.17
CA GLN A 80 -1.73 -5.77 -4.83
C GLN A 80 -0.26 -5.67 -4.40
N ARG A 81 0.24 -4.44 -4.19
CA ARG A 81 1.62 -4.20 -3.77
C ARG A 81 1.84 -4.51 -2.29
N PHE A 82 0.85 -4.38 -1.42
CA PHE A 82 1.03 -4.54 0.02
C PHE A 82 -0.09 -5.40 0.63
N PRO A 83 -0.06 -6.72 0.43
CA PRO A 83 -1.10 -7.63 0.92
C PRO A 83 -1.18 -7.74 2.45
N ALA A 84 -0.07 -7.49 3.16
CA ALA A 84 0.01 -7.57 4.62
C ALA A 84 -0.29 -6.22 5.32
N LEU A 85 -0.96 -5.30 4.63
CA LEU A 85 -1.27 -3.97 5.15
C LEU A 85 -2.21 -4.05 6.36
N GLN A 86 -1.81 -3.40 7.45
CA GLN A 86 -2.50 -3.35 8.73
C GLN A 86 -3.00 -1.95 9.07
N THR A 87 -2.20 -0.94 8.72
CA THR A 87 -2.51 0.47 8.96
C THR A 87 -2.39 1.28 7.67
N LEU A 88 -3.46 2.00 7.33
CA LEU A 88 -3.48 2.84 6.14
C LEU A 88 -3.93 4.26 6.47
N LYS A 89 -3.14 5.24 6.05
CA LYS A 89 -3.50 6.65 6.10
C LYS A 89 -3.65 7.21 4.69
N ILE A 90 -4.77 7.84 4.40
CA ILE A 90 -5.04 8.45 3.10
C ILE A 90 -5.41 9.92 3.31
N LYS A 91 -4.81 10.80 2.52
CA LYS A 91 -5.14 12.23 2.48
C LYS A 91 -5.83 12.54 1.16
N GLY A 92 -7.00 13.18 1.22
CA GLY A 92 -7.74 13.64 0.05
C GLY A 92 -7.37 15.07 -0.33
N LYS A 93 -8.30 16.01 -0.04
CA LYS A 93 -8.21 17.42 -0.39
C LYS A 93 -6.89 18.07 0.07
N PRO A 94 -6.37 19.06 -0.66
CA PRO A 94 -5.14 19.77 -0.30
C PRO A 94 -5.32 20.58 0.99
N ARG A 95 -4.22 21.15 1.51
CA ARG A 95 -4.29 21.94 2.74
C ARG A 95 -5.06 23.24 2.59
N ALA A 96 -5.16 23.75 1.36
CA ALA A 96 -5.93 24.95 1.02
C ALA A 96 -7.43 24.87 1.41
N THR A 97 -8.03 23.68 1.47
CA THR A 97 -9.43 23.49 1.93
C THR A 97 -9.64 23.95 3.37
N MET A 98 -8.59 23.93 4.20
CA MET A 98 -8.64 24.46 5.58
C MET A 98 -8.90 25.96 5.66
N PHE A 99 -8.66 26.67 4.56
CA PHE A 99 -8.76 28.12 4.45
C PHE A 99 -9.88 28.51 3.48
N HIS A 100 -10.80 27.58 3.17
CA HIS A 100 -11.90 27.78 2.22
C HIS A 100 -11.45 28.21 0.81
N LEU A 101 -10.22 27.86 0.42
CA LEU A 101 -9.64 28.21 -0.89
C LEU A 101 -9.92 27.16 -1.97
N VAL A 102 -10.73 26.14 -1.67
CA VAL A 102 -10.96 24.99 -2.52
C VAL A 102 -12.45 24.66 -2.50
N PRO A 103 -13.10 24.45 -3.67
CA PRO A 103 -14.50 24.08 -3.73
C PRO A 103 -14.83 22.81 -2.95
N ASP A 104 -16.03 22.72 -2.40
CA ASP A 104 -16.46 21.55 -1.62
C ASP A 104 -16.50 20.26 -2.45
N ASN A 105 -16.82 20.38 -3.73
CA ASN A 105 -16.85 19.30 -4.72
C ASN A 105 -15.50 19.01 -5.40
N TRP A 106 -14.39 19.53 -4.87
CA TRP A 106 -13.03 19.29 -5.43
C TRP A 106 -12.68 17.81 -5.59
N GLY A 107 -13.26 16.95 -4.76
CA GLY A 107 -13.02 15.51 -4.74
C GLY A 107 -12.40 15.03 -3.44
N GLY A 108 -11.63 13.95 -3.51
CA GLY A 108 -11.13 13.21 -2.35
C GLY A 108 -12.13 12.17 -1.83
N TYR A 109 -12.91 11.56 -2.72
CA TYR A 109 -13.88 10.52 -2.37
C TYR A 109 -13.21 9.26 -1.82
N ALA A 110 -13.72 8.77 -0.69
CA ALA A 110 -13.18 7.60 0.00
C ALA A 110 -13.75 6.27 -0.53
N GLY A 111 -14.95 6.27 -1.13
CA GLY A 111 -15.62 5.06 -1.63
C GLY A 111 -14.73 4.09 -2.41
N PRO A 112 -13.98 4.50 -3.46
CA PRO A 112 -13.09 3.59 -4.19
C PRO A 112 -11.98 2.98 -3.32
N TRP A 113 -11.49 3.74 -2.34
CA TRP A 113 -10.49 3.25 -1.39
C TRP A 113 -11.11 2.28 -0.39
N ILE A 114 -12.27 2.63 0.17
CA ILE A 114 -12.97 1.81 1.17
C ILE A 114 -13.42 0.49 0.56
N PHE A 115 -14.01 0.50 -0.63
CA PHE A 115 -14.40 -0.72 -1.33
C PHE A 115 -13.21 -1.66 -1.53
N GLU A 116 -12.11 -1.14 -2.08
CA GLU A 116 -10.93 -1.94 -2.37
C GLU A 116 -10.30 -2.55 -1.10
N ILE A 117 -10.08 -1.75 -0.05
CA ILE A 117 -9.44 -2.25 1.19
C ILE A 117 -10.37 -3.20 1.96
N SER A 118 -11.67 -2.97 1.88
CA SER A 118 -12.70 -3.83 2.48
C SER A 118 -12.77 -5.19 1.82
N VAL A 119 -12.36 -5.33 0.56
CA VAL A 119 -12.29 -6.64 -0.09
C VAL A 119 -10.88 -7.24 0.05
N ASN A 120 -9.83 -6.47 -0.24
CA ASN A 120 -8.50 -7.04 -0.48
C ASN A 120 -7.53 -6.95 0.71
N CYS A 121 -7.72 -6.03 1.67
CA CYS A 121 -6.82 -5.91 2.83
C CYS A 121 -7.34 -6.70 4.04
N LYS A 122 -7.03 -8.00 4.10
CA LYS A 122 -7.53 -8.92 5.14
C LYS A 122 -6.99 -8.63 6.55
N CYS A 123 -5.84 -7.96 6.65
CA CYS A 123 -5.18 -7.65 7.93
C CYS A 123 -5.42 -6.22 8.41
N LEU A 124 -6.22 -5.42 7.69
CA LEU A 124 -6.42 -4.01 8.01
C LEU A 124 -7.25 -3.86 9.29
N HIS A 125 -6.66 -3.23 10.30
CA HIS A 125 -7.31 -2.94 11.58
C HIS A 125 -7.26 -1.44 11.94
N SER A 126 -6.48 -0.64 11.21
CA SER A 126 -6.38 0.80 11.42
C SER A 126 -6.50 1.59 10.12
N LEU A 127 -7.51 2.44 10.03
CA LEU A 127 -7.77 3.30 8.88
C LEU A 127 -7.84 4.77 9.31
N TYR A 128 -7.04 5.60 8.65
CA TYR A 128 -7.02 7.04 8.85
C TYR A 128 -7.30 7.76 7.54
N LEU A 129 -8.50 8.33 7.43
CA LEU A 129 -8.91 9.22 6.33
C LEU A 129 -8.77 10.68 6.77
N ARG A 130 -8.11 11.49 5.94
CA ARG A 130 -7.90 12.91 6.23
C ARG A 130 -8.34 13.78 5.06
N ARG A 131 -9.26 14.72 5.33
CA ARG A 131 -9.82 15.65 4.33
C ARG A 131 -10.39 14.90 3.12
N MET A 132 -11.17 13.86 3.40
CA MET A 132 -11.84 13.05 2.38
C MET A 132 -13.35 13.23 2.46
N ILE A 133 -14.02 12.96 1.34
CA ILE A 133 -15.47 12.84 1.29
C ILE A 133 -15.80 11.37 1.58
N VAL A 134 -16.53 11.11 2.65
CA VAL A 134 -16.91 9.78 3.14
C VAL A 134 -18.42 9.77 3.29
N THR A 135 -19.13 8.83 2.68
CA THR A 135 -20.59 8.72 2.79
C THR A 135 -21.00 7.69 3.85
N ASP A 136 -22.30 7.68 4.21
CA ASP A 136 -22.85 6.65 5.09
C ASP A 136 -22.79 5.25 4.44
N ASP A 137 -22.91 5.17 3.11
CA ASP A 137 -22.75 3.92 2.35
C ASP A 137 -21.31 3.41 2.44
N ASP A 138 -20.33 4.31 2.30
CA ASP A 138 -18.92 3.97 2.45
C ASP A 138 -18.65 3.38 3.85
N LEU A 139 -19.18 4.00 4.90
CA LEU A 139 -19.06 3.51 6.28
C LEU A 139 -19.76 2.17 6.49
N SER A 140 -20.89 1.95 5.82
CA SER A 140 -21.64 0.69 5.89
C SER A 140 -20.85 -0.46 5.27
N VAL A 141 -20.26 -0.25 4.08
CA VAL A 141 -19.36 -1.23 3.44
C VAL A 141 -18.17 -1.57 4.35
N LEU A 142 -17.55 -0.55 4.95
CA LEU A 142 -16.42 -0.77 5.87
C LEU A 142 -16.84 -1.57 7.11
N ALA A 143 -18.01 -1.27 7.67
CA ALA A 143 -18.54 -1.93 8.84
C ALA A 143 -18.89 -3.40 8.58
N GLU A 144 -19.52 -3.69 7.44
CA GLU A 144 -19.93 -5.04 7.03
C GLU A 144 -18.71 -5.94 6.79
N GLU A 145 -17.76 -5.46 6.00
CA GLU A 145 -16.62 -6.27 5.53
C GLU A 145 -15.45 -6.34 6.53
N ARG A 146 -15.27 -5.28 7.33
CA ARG A 146 -14.08 -5.12 8.20
C ARG A 146 -14.39 -4.76 9.63
N GLY A 147 -15.66 -4.61 10.02
CA GLY A 147 -16.03 -4.23 11.38
C GLY A 147 -15.44 -5.14 12.46
N HIS A 148 -15.38 -6.45 12.21
CA HIS A 148 -14.82 -7.43 13.14
C HIS A 148 -13.29 -7.31 13.35
N MET A 149 -12.55 -6.68 12.43
CA MET A 149 -11.10 -6.47 12.54
C MET A 149 -10.74 -5.04 12.94
N MET A 150 -11.65 -4.09 12.73
CA MET A 150 -11.36 -2.67 12.87
C MET A 150 -11.14 -2.27 14.33
N GLN A 151 -9.93 -1.81 14.63
CA GLN A 151 -9.52 -1.30 15.94
C GLN A 151 -9.41 0.22 15.97
N THR A 152 -9.15 0.87 14.83
CA THR A 152 -9.04 2.33 14.80
C THR A 152 -9.59 2.87 13.49
N LEU A 153 -10.60 3.72 13.58
CA LEU A 153 -11.08 4.53 12.45
C LEU A 153 -10.94 6.00 12.81
N ARG A 154 -10.14 6.74 12.03
CA ARG A 154 -9.95 8.18 12.20
C ARG A 154 -10.47 8.93 10.98
N LEU A 155 -11.49 9.76 11.20
CA LEU A 155 -12.07 10.68 10.21
C LEU A 155 -11.63 12.12 10.53
N ASP A 156 -10.47 12.55 10.02
CA ASP A 156 -9.92 13.87 10.32
C ASP A 156 -10.32 14.90 9.26
N ARG A 157 -11.22 15.81 9.62
CA ARG A 157 -11.76 16.84 8.72
C ARG A 157 -12.37 16.22 7.45
N CYS A 158 -13.02 15.08 7.61
CA CYS A 158 -13.81 14.46 6.55
C CYS A 158 -15.22 15.07 6.50
N SER A 159 -15.91 14.90 5.38
CA SER A 159 -17.27 15.41 5.14
C SER A 159 -18.12 14.39 4.40
N GLY A 160 -19.45 14.51 4.43
CA GLY A 160 -20.36 13.70 3.61
C GLY A 160 -21.06 12.54 4.33
N PHE A 161 -20.75 12.31 5.60
CA PHE A 161 -21.39 11.29 6.45
C PHE A 161 -22.30 11.96 7.49
N SER A 162 -23.23 11.18 8.04
CA SER A 162 -24.15 11.59 9.08
C SER A 162 -23.97 10.77 10.35
N THR A 163 -24.80 11.02 11.36
CA THR A 163 -24.86 10.20 12.57
C THR A 163 -25.33 8.77 12.28
N ALA A 164 -26.04 8.53 11.17
CA ALA A 164 -26.46 7.19 10.78
C ALA A 164 -25.26 6.30 10.40
N GLY A 165 -24.32 6.80 9.58
CA GLY A 165 -23.10 6.06 9.24
C GLY A 165 -22.22 5.78 10.45
N LEU A 166 -22.12 6.72 11.40
CA LEU A 166 -21.41 6.50 12.66
C LEU A 166 -22.07 5.41 13.52
N HIS A 167 -23.40 5.41 13.59
CA HIS A 167 -24.15 4.40 14.32
C HIS A 167 -23.81 2.98 13.82
N VAL A 168 -23.77 2.78 12.50
CA VAL A 168 -23.40 1.50 11.87
C VAL A 168 -21.99 1.07 12.28
N ILE A 169 -21.01 1.97 12.24
CA ILE A 169 -19.64 1.67 12.68
C ILE A 169 -19.61 1.26 14.15
N THR A 170 -20.26 2.02 15.05
CA THR A 170 -20.24 1.71 16.49
C THR A 170 -20.93 0.39 16.83
N LYS A 171 -21.91 -0.03 16.03
CA LYS A 171 -22.62 -1.31 16.21
C LYS A 171 -21.78 -2.50 15.73
N SER A 172 -21.07 -2.35 14.61
CA SER A 172 -20.32 -3.44 13.98
C SER A 172 -18.87 -3.57 14.50
N CYS A 173 -18.21 -2.47 14.83
CA CYS A 173 -16.81 -2.43 15.26
C CYS A 173 -16.66 -2.56 16.78
N ARG A 174 -16.74 -3.78 17.32
CA ARG A 174 -16.74 -4.05 18.77
C ARG A 174 -15.42 -3.75 19.49
N TRP A 175 -14.31 -3.64 18.76
CA TRP A 175 -12.97 -3.42 19.31
C TRP A 175 -12.40 -2.04 18.98
N ILE A 176 -13.23 -1.10 18.54
CA ILE A 176 -12.76 0.22 18.16
C ILE A 176 -12.23 0.99 19.38
N GLN A 177 -10.98 1.43 19.30
CA GLN A 177 -10.31 2.29 20.27
C GLN A 177 -10.29 3.72 19.74
N ILE A 178 -10.64 4.68 20.59
CA ILE A 178 -10.48 6.11 20.33
C ILE A 178 -9.11 6.50 20.90
N ARG A 179 -8.14 6.82 20.04
CA ARG A 179 -6.82 7.33 20.41
C ARG A 179 -6.54 8.67 19.75
#